data_AF-A0A1Y2LDP3-F1
#
_entry.id   AF-A0A1Y2LDP3-F1
#
_cell.length_a   1.000
_cell.length_b   1.000
_cell.length_c   1.000
_cell.angle_alpha   90.00
_cell.angle_beta   90.00
_cell.angle_gamma   90.00
#
_symmetry.space_group_name_H-M   'P 1'
#
loop_
_entity.id
_entity.type
_entity.pdbx_description
1 polymer ?
#
loop_
_entity_poly.entity_id
_entity_poly.type
_entity_poly.pdbx_seq_one_letter_code
_entity_poly.pdbx_strand_id
1 'polypeptide(L)'
;MEKIENVRNIASNFKFRKGDYLDAERQLFQFAKCYAELKPEEADILRSEFDAKDRLGWFRIASTLFSKEFPDADFSRKDRLCMIFFSMYSFDNLDFGYDGLMDTIYISHQMKCNLCLARKHWDQFSRLTGSNAARRNIESKIFFN
;
A
#
# COMPACT_ATOMS: atom_id res chain seq x y z
N MET A 1 24.67 -8.93 -6.26
CA MET A 1 23.87 -9.80 -7.15
C MET A 1 22.57 -10.23 -6.46
N GLU A 2 22.60 -10.72 -5.21
CA GLU A 2 21.39 -11.08 -4.42
C GLU A 2 20.31 -10.00 -4.32
N LYS A 3 20.68 -8.71 -4.16
CA LYS A 3 19.73 -7.59 -4.04
C LYS A 3 18.74 -7.50 -5.21
N ILE A 4 19.21 -7.78 -6.42
CA ILE A 4 18.38 -7.71 -7.64
C ILE A 4 17.50 -8.95 -7.77
N GLU A 5 17.93 -10.09 -7.21
CA GLU A 5 17.21 -11.35 -7.28
C GLU A 5 15.93 -11.33 -6.45
N ASN A 6 15.98 -10.75 -5.24
CA ASN A 6 14.79 -10.56 -4.42
C ASN A 6 13.75 -9.64 -5.09
N VAL A 7 14.19 -8.51 -5.65
CA VAL A 7 13.31 -7.58 -6.38
C VAL A 7 12.66 -8.26 -7.58
N ARG A 8 13.44 -9.00 -8.38
CA ARG A 8 12.92 -9.76 -9.53
C ARG A 8 11.92 -10.84 -9.12
N ASN A 9 12.15 -11.51 -7.99
CA ASN A 9 11.24 -12.51 -7.46
C ASN A 9 9.91 -11.90 -7.00
N ILE A 10 9.94 -10.72 -6.37
CA ILE A 10 8.69 -9.99 -6.05
C ILE A 10 7.97 -9.59 -7.35
N ALA A 11 8.69 -9.01 -8.31
CA ALA A 11 8.14 -8.53 -9.56
C ALA A 11 7.52 -9.65 -10.43
N SER A 12 8.13 -10.84 -10.44
CA SER A 12 7.62 -11.98 -11.20
C SER A 12 6.33 -12.56 -10.61
N ASN A 13 6.20 -12.53 -9.27
CA ASN A 13 5.07 -13.11 -8.54
C ASN A 13 3.91 -12.12 -8.33
N PHE A 14 4.13 -10.82 -8.52
CA PHE A 14 3.13 -9.79 -8.26
C PHE A 14 2.70 -9.06 -9.53
N LYS A 15 2.13 -9.76 -10.52
CA LYS A 15 1.67 -9.14 -11.78
C LYS A 15 0.16 -9.12 -11.87
N PHE A 16 -0.38 -7.98 -12.32
CA PHE A 16 -1.82 -7.83 -12.53
C PHE A 16 -2.30 -8.72 -13.69
N ARG A 17 -3.28 -9.57 -13.43
CA ARG A 17 -3.98 -10.41 -14.40
C ARG A 17 -5.50 -10.19 -14.29
N LYS A 18 -6.17 -10.21 -15.43
CA LYS A 18 -7.64 -10.10 -15.48
C LYS A 18 -8.26 -11.29 -14.73
N GLY A 19 -8.89 -11.02 -13.58
CA GLY A 19 -9.47 -12.04 -12.71
C GLY A 19 -8.87 -12.13 -11.30
N ASP A 20 -7.84 -11.34 -10.99
CA ASP A 20 -7.13 -11.37 -9.68
C ASP A 20 -7.96 -10.98 -8.45
N TYR A 21 -9.22 -10.60 -8.63
CA TYR A 21 -10.12 -10.18 -7.55
C TYR A 21 -10.41 -11.29 -6.51
N LEU A 22 -10.38 -12.57 -6.92
CA LEU A 22 -10.74 -13.69 -6.03
C LEU A 22 -9.69 -14.00 -4.95
N ASP A 23 -8.43 -13.64 -5.17
CA ASP A 23 -7.30 -13.90 -4.26
C ASP A 23 -6.52 -12.63 -3.89
N ALA A 24 -7.08 -11.47 -4.19
CA ALA A 24 -6.40 -10.18 -4.08
C ALA A 24 -5.83 -9.91 -2.67
N GLU A 25 -6.62 -10.16 -1.61
CA GLU A 25 -6.16 -9.92 -0.23
C GLU A 25 -4.89 -10.73 0.09
N ARG A 26 -4.85 -12.01 -0.31
CA ARG A 26 -3.71 -12.90 -0.09
C ARG A 26 -2.48 -12.44 -0.86
N GLN A 27 -2.65 -12.09 -2.13
CA GLN A 27 -1.55 -11.61 -2.99
C GLN A 27 -0.97 -10.30 -2.48
N LEU A 28 -1.84 -9.34 -2.17
CA LEU A 28 -1.46 -8.04 -1.62
C LEU A 28 -0.78 -8.18 -0.26
N PHE A 29 -1.25 -9.09 0.59
CA PHE A 29 -0.62 -9.32 1.89
C PHE A 29 0.77 -9.94 1.75
N GLN A 30 0.93 -10.92 0.85
CA GLN A 30 2.24 -11.50 0.57
C GLN A 30 3.21 -10.47 0.01
N PHE A 31 2.74 -9.64 -0.93
CA PHE A 31 3.51 -8.51 -1.43
C PHE A 31 3.92 -7.58 -0.28
N ALA A 32 2.98 -7.17 0.59
CA ALA A 32 3.25 -6.24 1.67
C ALA A 32 4.36 -6.73 2.59
N LYS A 33 4.39 -8.04 2.90
CA LYS A 33 5.46 -8.67 3.68
C LYS A 33 6.82 -8.57 2.99
N CYS A 34 6.89 -8.97 1.72
CA CYS A 34 8.15 -8.92 0.97
C CYS A 34 8.62 -7.46 0.76
N TYR A 35 7.69 -6.55 0.48
CA TYR A 35 7.97 -5.13 0.27
C TYR A 35 8.53 -4.46 1.53
N ALA A 36 8.00 -4.81 2.70
CA ALA A 36 8.45 -4.32 4.00
C ALA A 36 9.94 -4.60 4.31
N GLU A 37 10.48 -5.68 3.75
CA GLU A 37 11.86 -6.13 3.95
C GLU A 37 12.85 -5.39 3.03
N LEU A 38 12.36 -4.66 2.04
CA LEU A 38 13.20 -3.93 1.10
C LEU A 38 13.85 -2.70 1.72
N LYS A 39 14.99 -2.31 1.14
CA LYS A 39 15.59 -0.98 1.32
C LYS A 39 14.96 0.03 0.37
N PRO A 40 15.06 1.35 0.63
CA PRO A 40 14.51 2.38 -0.25
C PRO A 40 14.97 2.24 -1.70
N GLU A 41 16.25 1.94 -1.94
CA GLU A 41 16.79 1.79 -3.29
C GLU A 41 16.25 0.55 -4.01
N GLU A 42 15.96 -0.52 -3.27
CA GLU A 42 15.34 -1.74 -3.81
C GLU A 42 13.87 -1.53 -4.12
N ALA A 43 13.16 -0.72 -3.32
CA ALA A 43 11.79 -0.32 -3.57
C ALA A 43 11.68 0.54 -4.84
N ASP A 44 12.66 1.42 -5.10
CA ASP A 44 12.74 2.19 -6.35
C ASP A 44 12.93 1.30 -7.57
N ILE A 45 13.85 0.33 -7.50
CA ILE A 45 14.04 -0.66 -8.57
C ILE A 45 12.75 -1.45 -8.78
N LEU A 46 12.14 -1.95 -7.70
CA LEU A 46 10.89 -2.71 -7.80
C LEU A 46 9.80 -1.89 -8.48
N ARG A 47 9.62 -0.62 -8.12
CA ARG A 47 8.65 0.27 -8.78
C ARG A 47 8.89 0.39 -10.28
N SER A 48 10.16 0.46 -10.71
CA SER A 48 10.52 0.59 -12.13
C SER A 48 10.20 -0.65 -12.97
N GLU A 49 9.99 -1.81 -12.34
CA GLU A 49 9.56 -3.05 -13.02
C GLU A 49 8.05 -3.06 -13.34
N PHE A 50 7.30 -2.06 -12.87
CA PHE A 50 5.86 -1.95 -13.05
C PHE A 50 5.48 -0.67 -13.78
N ASP A 51 4.49 -0.76 -14.66
CA ASP A 51 3.84 0.41 -15.21
C ASP A 51 3.04 1.14 -14.12
N ALA A 52 2.97 2.48 -14.21
CA ALA A 52 2.18 3.28 -13.28
C ALA A 52 0.70 2.84 -13.23
N LYS A 53 0.16 2.37 -14.36
CA LYS A 53 -1.21 1.85 -14.44
C LYS A 53 -1.42 0.58 -13.61
N ASP A 54 -0.42 -0.30 -13.57
CA ASP A 54 -0.50 -1.56 -12.83
C ASP A 54 -0.40 -1.31 -11.33
N ARG A 55 0.53 -0.42 -10.92
CA ARG A 55 0.63 0.03 -9.52
C ARG A 55 -0.69 0.65 -9.04
N LEU A 56 -1.29 1.51 -9.87
CA LEU A 56 -2.57 2.15 -9.57
C LEU A 56 -3.72 1.13 -9.48
N GLY A 57 -3.70 0.10 -10.34
CA GLY A 57 -4.66 -0.99 -10.31
C GLY A 57 -4.64 -1.75 -8.99
N TRP A 58 -3.45 -2.11 -8.51
CA TRP A 58 -3.28 -2.77 -7.21
C TRP A 58 -3.68 -1.88 -6.04
N PHE A 59 -3.30 -0.59 -6.08
CA PHE A 59 -3.69 0.36 -5.05
C PHE A 59 -5.22 0.53 -4.96
N ARG A 60 -5.92 0.55 -6.10
CA ARG A 60 -7.40 0.59 -6.13
C ARG A 60 -8.03 -0.64 -5.49
N ILE A 61 -7.49 -1.82 -5.76
CA ILE A 61 -7.98 -3.06 -5.15
C ILE A 61 -7.75 -3.02 -3.63
N ALA A 62 -6.56 -2.63 -3.18
CA ALA A 62 -6.26 -2.48 -1.76
C ALA A 62 -7.17 -1.46 -1.07
N SER A 63 -7.42 -0.31 -1.70
CA SER A 63 -8.32 0.72 -1.19
C SER A 63 -9.78 0.24 -1.10
N THR A 64 -10.21 -0.57 -2.08
CA THR A 64 -11.55 -1.19 -2.08
C THR A 64 -11.68 -2.22 -0.96
N LEU A 65 -10.68 -3.10 -0.80
CA LEU A 65 -10.63 -4.09 0.28
C LEU A 65 -10.68 -3.40 1.64
N PHE A 66 -9.85 -2.36 1.82
CA PHE A 66 -9.85 -1.59 3.06
C PHE A 66 -11.22 -0.98 3.32
N SER A 67 -11.75 -0.19 2.40
CA SER A 67 -12.99 0.58 2.63
C SER A 67 -14.20 -0.31 2.92
N LYS A 68 -14.29 -1.47 2.27
CA LYS A 68 -15.42 -2.41 2.45
C LYS A 68 -15.28 -3.27 3.70
N GLU A 69 -14.09 -3.82 3.95
CA GLU A 69 -13.91 -4.87 4.96
C GLU A 69 -13.43 -4.33 6.30
N PHE A 70 -12.74 -3.18 6.31
CA PHE A 70 -12.16 -2.63 7.53
C PHE A 70 -13.18 -2.26 8.63
N PRO A 71 -14.35 -1.63 8.36
CA PRO A 71 -15.23 -1.21 9.45
C PRO A 71 -15.69 -2.39 10.33
N ASP A 72 -16.06 -3.51 9.72
CA ASP A 72 -16.61 -4.70 10.39
C ASP A 72 -15.56 -5.76 10.74
N ALA A 73 -14.30 -5.57 10.33
CA ALA A 73 -13.23 -6.51 10.60
C ALA A 73 -12.84 -6.57 12.09
N ASP A 74 -12.45 -7.77 12.53
CA ASP A 74 -11.75 -7.96 13.79
C ASP A 74 -10.35 -7.29 13.78
N PHE A 75 -9.70 -7.23 14.94
CA PHE A 75 -8.40 -6.59 15.07
C PHE A 75 -7.32 -7.21 14.16
N SER A 76 -7.30 -8.53 14.03
CA SER A 76 -6.29 -9.26 13.22
C SER A 76 -6.43 -8.91 11.75
N ARG A 77 -7.67 -8.88 11.25
CA ARG A 77 -7.96 -8.51 9.87
C ARG A 77 -7.78 -7.02 9.63
N LYS A 78 -8.10 -6.15 10.59
CA LYS A 78 -7.75 -4.71 10.53
C LYS A 78 -6.25 -4.47 10.40
N ASP A 79 -5.44 -5.17 11.21
CA ASP A 79 -3.98 -5.09 11.13
C ASP A 79 -3.46 -5.47 9.73
N ARG A 80 -3.99 -6.56 9.17
CA ARG A 80 -3.67 -7.00 7.80
C ARG A 80 -4.09 -5.98 6.75
N LEU A 81 -5.31 -5.47 6.81
CA LEU A 81 -5.84 -4.50 5.84
C LEU A 81 -5.03 -3.19 5.89
N CYS A 82 -4.62 -2.74 7.07
CA CYS A 82 -3.70 -1.61 7.21
C CYS A 82 -2.36 -1.88 6.52
N MET A 83 -1.74 -3.04 6.76
CA MET A 83 -0.48 -3.41 6.14
C MET A 83 -0.57 -3.38 4.60
N ILE A 84 -1.64 -3.97 4.05
CA ILE A 84 -1.93 -3.97 2.62
C ILE A 84 -2.06 -2.53 2.10
N PHE A 85 -2.90 -1.71 2.74
CA PHE A 85 -3.17 -0.35 2.28
C PHE A 85 -1.89 0.50 2.24
N PHE A 86 -1.12 0.54 3.35
CA PHE A 86 0.09 1.37 3.40
C PHE A 86 1.20 0.86 2.50
N SER A 87 1.34 -0.46 2.31
CA SER A 87 2.28 -1.00 1.34
C SER A 87 1.98 -0.53 -0.08
N MET A 88 0.70 -0.57 -0.50
CA MET A 88 0.28 -0.14 -1.83
C MET A 88 0.35 1.37 -2.02
N TYR A 89 -0.02 2.15 -1.00
CA TYR A 89 0.09 3.60 -1.03
C TYR A 89 1.56 4.03 -1.23
N SER A 90 2.48 3.40 -0.49
CA SER A 90 3.93 3.63 -0.63
C SER A 90 4.48 3.14 -1.97
N PHE A 91 4.01 1.98 -2.44
CA PHE A 91 4.48 1.37 -3.66
C PHE A 91 4.06 2.14 -4.92
N ASP A 92 2.81 2.60 -4.99
CA ASP A 92 2.35 3.38 -6.15
C ASP A 92 3.12 4.70 -6.30
N ASN A 93 3.52 5.26 -5.16
CA ASN A 93 4.28 6.52 -5.08
C ASN A 93 3.47 7.71 -5.61
N LEU A 94 2.16 7.72 -5.33
CA LEU A 94 1.17 8.69 -5.78
C LEU A 94 1.70 10.13 -5.76
N ASP A 95 2.15 10.62 -6.92
CA ASP A 95 2.34 12.05 -7.11
C ASP A 95 0.97 12.72 -7.09
N PHE A 96 0.92 13.93 -6.52
CA PHE A 96 -0.29 14.69 -6.21
C PHE A 96 -1.39 14.50 -7.27
N GLY A 97 -2.54 13.91 -6.89
CA GLY A 97 -3.62 13.69 -7.86
C GLY A 97 -4.55 12.49 -7.65
N TYR A 98 -4.46 11.73 -6.56
CA TYR A 98 -5.60 10.86 -6.19
C TYR A 98 -6.72 11.71 -5.56
N ASP A 99 -7.33 12.56 -6.39
CA ASP A 99 -8.61 13.22 -6.19
C ASP A 99 -9.79 12.25 -6.48
N GLY A 100 -9.57 10.95 -6.22
CA GLY A 100 -10.66 10.09 -5.78
C GLY A 100 -11.08 10.54 -4.39
N LEU A 101 -11.66 11.74 -4.29
CA LEU A 101 -11.91 12.52 -3.08
C LEU A 101 -12.67 11.70 -2.02
N MET A 102 -13.44 10.69 -2.43
CA MET A 102 -14.20 9.83 -1.54
C MET A 102 -13.35 8.73 -0.88
N ASP A 103 -12.45 8.07 -1.59
CA ASP A 103 -11.75 6.88 -1.06
C ASP A 103 -10.69 7.26 -0.04
N THR A 104 -9.84 8.26 -0.33
CA THR A 104 -8.78 8.66 0.61
C THR A 104 -9.34 9.38 1.83
N ILE A 105 -10.41 10.17 1.70
CA ILE A 105 -11.07 10.81 2.84
C ILE A 105 -11.72 9.76 3.73
N TYR A 106 -12.47 8.83 3.13
CA TYR A 106 -13.13 7.75 3.87
C TYR A 106 -12.12 6.86 4.60
N ILE A 107 -11.06 6.42 3.92
CA ILE A 107 -9.98 5.63 4.54
C ILE A 107 -9.30 6.44 5.65
N SER A 108 -9.01 7.73 5.43
CA SER A 108 -8.39 8.56 6.46
C SER A 108 -9.26 8.69 7.70
N HIS A 109 -10.58 8.79 7.55
CA HIS A 109 -11.51 8.83 8.68
C HIS A 109 -11.48 7.53 9.49
N GLN A 110 -11.55 6.38 8.81
CA GLN A 110 -11.44 5.07 9.48
C GLN A 110 -10.09 4.88 10.20
N MET A 111 -9.00 5.37 9.60
CA MET A 111 -7.66 5.33 10.19
C MET A 111 -7.49 6.27 11.38
N LYS A 112 -8.15 7.43 11.40
CA LYS A 112 -8.17 8.34 12.55
C LYS A 112 -8.78 7.69 13.80
N CYS A 113 -9.72 6.76 13.62
CA CYS A 113 -10.25 5.97 14.73
C CYS A 113 -9.33 4.81 15.14
N ASN A 114 -8.28 4.51 14.37
CA ASN A 114 -7.38 3.36 14.56
C ASN A 114 -5.90 3.77 14.47
N LEU A 115 -5.54 4.90 15.11
CA LEU A 115 -4.21 5.52 14.99
C LEU A 115 -3.04 4.60 15.34
N CYS A 116 -3.22 3.67 16.29
CA CYS A 116 -2.18 2.71 16.66
C CYS A 116 -1.79 1.81 15.47
N LEU A 117 -2.80 1.24 14.79
CA LEU A 117 -2.58 0.44 13.58
C LEU A 117 -2.04 1.29 12.44
N ALA A 118 -2.59 2.50 12.27
CA ALA A 118 -2.17 3.41 11.21
C ALA A 118 -0.68 3.78 11.36
N ARG A 119 -0.23 4.15 12.56
CA ARG A 119 1.18 4.47 12.84
C ARG A 119 2.08 3.26 12.66
N LYS A 120 1.72 2.11 13.24
CA LYS A 120 2.49 0.86 13.15
C LYS A 120 2.89 0.55 11.71
N HIS A 121 1.92 0.57 10.80
CA HIS A 121 2.17 0.22 9.40
C HIS A 121 2.70 1.40 8.58
N TRP A 122 2.27 2.62 8.85
CA TRP A 122 2.82 3.78 8.13
C TRP A 122 4.31 3.98 8.41
N ASP A 123 4.76 3.86 9.64
CA ASP A 123 6.19 4.00 9.98
C ASP A 123 7.06 2.99 9.21
N GLN A 124 6.51 1.80 8.96
CA GLN A 124 7.19 0.75 8.19
C GLN A 124 7.31 1.07 6.70
N PHE A 125 6.25 1.60 6.07
CA PHE A 125 6.19 1.80 4.62
C PHE A 125 6.52 3.24 4.17
N SER A 126 6.43 4.23 5.06
CA SER A 126 6.73 5.64 4.76
C SER A 126 8.16 5.82 4.29
N ARG A 127 9.11 5.05 4.84
CA ARG A 127 10.53 5.03 4.44
C ARG A 127 10.75 4.50 3.02
N LEU A 128 9.82 3.69 2.50
CA LEU A 128 9.88 3.10 1.16
C LEU A 128 9.19 3.96 0.11
N THR A 129 8.43 4.97 0.53
CA THR A 129 7.83 5.97 -0.35
C THR A 129 8.92 6.91 -0.89
N GLY A 130 9.11 6.93 -2.21
CA GLY A 130 10.04 7.85 -2.88
C GLY A 130 9.51 9.29 -3.02
N SER A 131 8.20 9.50 -2.86
CA SER A 131 7.51 10.78 -3.03
C SER A 131 7.23 11.47 -1.70
N ASN A 132 7.94 12.57 -1.43
CA ASN A 132 7.69 13.42 -0.27
C ASN A 132 6.27 14.01 -0.29
N ALA A 133 5.70 14.23 -1.47
CA ALA A 133 4.33 14.69 -1.64
C ALA A 133 3.33 13.62 -1.14
N ALA A 134 3.48 12.37 -1.59
CA ALA A 134 2.66 11.26 -1.13
C ALA A 134 2.75 11.08 0.40
N ARG A 135 3.97 11.18 0.95
CA ARG A 135 4.24 11.08 2.39
C ARG A 135 3.47 12.16 3.17
N ARG A 136 3.65 13.44 2.81
CA ARG A 136 2.95 14.55 3.48
C ARG A 136 1.42 14.46 3.35
N ASN A 137 0.90 14.02 2.20
CA ASN A 137 -0.53 13.91 1.98
C ASN A 137 -1.19 12.90 2.94
N ILE A 138 -0.62 11.71 3.11
CA ILE A 138 -1.22 10.72 4.03
C ILE A 138 -1.02 11.12 5.49
N GLU A 139 0.14 11.71 5.81
CA GLU A 139 0.42 12.16 7.17
C GLU A 139 -0.52 13.29 7.60
N SER A 140 -0.72 14.27 6.72
CA SER A 140 -1.65 15.37 6.96
C SER A 140 -3.11 14.92 7.04
N LYS A 141 -3.49 13.87 6.32
CA LYS A 141 -4.86 13.36 6.35
C LYS A 141 -5.15 12.45 7.54
N ILE A 142 -4.18 11.69 8.03
CA ILE A 142 -4.40 10.68 9.08
C ILE A 142 -3.89 11.16 10.45
N PHE A 143 -2.70 11.74 10.50
CA PHE A 143 -1.99 11.98 11.77
C PHE A 143 -1.99 13.44 12.21
N PHE A 144 -2.14 14.37 11.26
CA PHE A 144 -2.31 15.77 11.58
C PHE A 144 -3.79 16.15 11.41
N ASN A 145 -4.27 17.00 12.31
CA ASN A 145 -5.54 17.71 12.19
C ASN A 145 -5.19 19.18 12.05
#